data_AF-A0A368GEN1-F1
#
_entry.id   AF-A0A368GEN1-F1
#
_cell.length_a   1.000
_cell.length_b   1.000
_cell.length_c   1.000
_cell.angle_alpha   90.00
_cell.angle_beta   90.00
_cell.angle_gamma   90.00
#
_symmetry.space_group_name_H-M   'P 1'
#
loop_
_entity.id
_entity.type
_entity.pdbx_description
1 polymer ?
#
loop_
_entity_poly.entity_id
_entity_poly.type
_entity_poly.pdbx_seq_one_letter_code
_entity_poly.pdbx_strand_id
1 'polypeptide(L)'
;MAPNTTANSKFLTAETDFGLNMLHQGPAGESLVVSPLSVIFALTMIRAGAKGTTKSQIDKQIAKGASDDSIVDYYSGLSQEVLKASNGVQSRIANGFFLNNNYQIEKDYENTIVKKFSAKTINDFVSTVTEGKIHDMLKPDALQDAFSVVVNAIYFTAKWQYQFYKTSNTKRKFFSAEGKGKEIDFMNARRDHRLYAEDDDMQVLSLTYKDTSYAFNIFLPKKRCVIKIN
;
A
#
# COMPACT_ATOMS: atom_id res chain seq x y z
N MET A 1 -24.23 -8.29 -11.30
CA MET A 1 -24.42 -8.97 -10.00
C MET A 1 -23.71 -8.13 -8.96
N ALA A 2 -24.41 -7.63 -7.94
CA ALA A 2 -23.76 -6.90 -6.86
C ALA A 2 -22.81 -7.86 -6.12
N PRO A 3 -21.53 -7.51 -5.92
CA PRO A 3 -20.61 -8.39 -5.21
C PRO A 3 -21.09 -8.57 -3.76
N ASN A 4 -20.94 -9.81 -3.29
CA ASN A 4 -21.46 -10.32 -2.03
C ASN A 4 -20.91 -9.50 -0.84
N THR A 5 -21.73 -8.59 -0.30
CA THR A 5 -21.33 -7.50 0.62
C THR A 5 -20.67 -7.99 1.92
N THR A 6 -21.05 -9.17 2.43
CA THR A 6 -20.49 -9.75 3.66
C THR A 6 -19.10 -10.38 3.48
N ALA A 7 -18.78 -10.89 2.30
CA ALA A 7 -17.44 -11.42 2.03
C ALA A 7 -16.45 -10.26 1.90
N ASN A 8 -16.84 -9.20 1.20
CA ASN A 8 -16.04 -7.98 1.05
C ASN A 8 -15.78 -7.31 2.41
N SER A 9 -16.73 -7.32 3.35
CA SER A 9 -16.50 -6.71 4.66
C SER A 9 -15.40 -7.38 5.47
N LYS A 10 -15.24 -8.71 5.38
CA LYS A 10 -14.16 -9.43 6.08
C LYS A 10 -12.78 -9.04 5.57
N PHE A 11 -12.62 -8.98 4.25
CA PHE A 11 -11.35 -8.56 3.63
C PHE A 11 -11.03 -7.10 3.96
N LEU A 12 -11.99 -6.18 3.82
CA LEU A 12 -11.78 -4.78 4.16
C LEU A 12 -11.37 -4.58 5.63
N THR A 13 -11.98 -5.34 6.55
CA THR A 13 -11.60 -5.28 7.97
C THR A 13 -10.23 -5.93 8.22
N ALA A 14 -9.84 -6.96 7.45
CA ALA A 14 -8.52 -7.57 7.57
C ALA A 14 -7.43 -6.61 7.04
N GLU A 15 -7.66 -5.99 5.89
CA GLU A 15 -6.76 -5.01 5.28
C GLU A 15 -6.57 -3.77 6.16
N THR A 16 -7.67 -3.26 6.73
CA THR A 16 -7.63 -2.10 7.63
C THR A 16 -6.81 -2.43 8.89
N ASP A 17 -7.11 -3.55 9.56
CA ASP A 17 -6.36 -3.96 10.75
C ASP A 17 -4.88 -4.22 10.42
N PHE A 18 -4.61 -4.88 9.28
CA PHE A 18 -3.24 -5.14 8.84
C PHE A 18 -2.48 -3.82 8.63
N GLY A 19 -3.10 -2.84 7.97
CA GLY A 19 -2.51 -1.54 7.75
C GLY A 19 -2.28 -0.72 9.01
N LEU A 20 -3.24 -0.72 9.94
CA LEU A 20 -3.08 -0.08 11.24
C LEU A 20 -1.96 -0.74 12.04
N ASN A 21 -1.91 -2.08 12.09
CA ASN A 21 -0.84 -2.80 12.76
C ASN A 21 0.54 -2.49 12.16
N MET A 22 0.66 -2.40 10.83
CA MET A 22 1.92 -1.97 10.20
C MET A 22 2.35 -0.57 10.64
N LEU A 23 1.39 0.35 10.75
CA LEU A 23 1.64 1.71 11.21
C LEU A 23 2.05 1.74 12.70
N HIS A 24 1.51 0.86 13.54
CA HIS A 24 1.90 0.74 14.96
C HIS A 24 3.35 0.26 15.14
N GLN A 25 3.87 -0.53 14.19
CA GLN A 25 5.26 -0.98 14.19
C GLN A 25 6.24 0.07 13.64
N GLY A 26 5.74 1.20 13.14
CA GLY A 26 6.56 2.28 12.60
C GLY A 26 7.37 3.01 13.68
N PRO A 27 8.57 3.53 13.33
CA PRO A 27 9.35 4.33 14.26
C PRO A 27 8.62 5.62 14.64
N ALA A 28 8.59 5.93 15.93
CA ALA A 28 8.03 7.19 16.41
C ALA A 28 8.95 8.36 16.03
N GLY A 29 8.35 9.46 15.55
CA GLY A 29 9.08 10.70 15.26
C GLY A 29 9.72 10.77 13.87
N GLU A 30 9.62 9.72 13.05
CA GLU A 30 10.08 9.70 11.67
C GLU A 30 8.90 9.73 10.68
N SER A 31 9.16 10.23 9.46
CA SER A 31 8.18 10.14 8.38
C SER A 31 8.21 8.74 7.78
N LEU A 32 7.08 8.03 7.87
CA LEU A 32 6.92 6.68 7.35
C LEU A 32 5.86 6.67 6.24
N VAL A 33 6.14 5.90 5.18
CA VAL A 33 5.14 5.51 4.19
C VAL A 33 5.12 3.98 4.10
N VAL A 34 3.92 3.41 4.19
CA VAL A 34 3.71 1.96 4.03
C VAL A 34 2.57 1.73 3.06
N SER A 35 2.61 0.60 2.37
CA SER A 35 1.49 0.13 1.57
C SER A 35 1.06 -1.25 2.03
N PRO A 36 0.06 -1.33 2.93
CA PRO A 36 -0.45 -2.59 3.46
C PRO A 36 -0.90 -3.55 2.35
N LEU A 37 -1.62 -3.01 1.36
CA LEU A 37 -2.10 -3.78 0.21
C LEU A 37 -0.96 -4.44 -0.58
N SER A 38 0.14 -3.72 -0.74
CA SER A 38 1.31 -4.19 -1.47
C SER A 38 2.00 -5.35 -0.75
N VAL A 39 2.10 -5.28 0.58
CA VAL A 39 2.59 -6.38 1.42
C VAL A 39 1.63 -7.56 1.42
N ILE A 40 0.32 -7.32 1.44
CA ILE A 40 -0.69 -8.37 1.34
C ILE A 40 -0.55 -9.14 0.02
N PHE A 41 -0.30 -8.46 -1.11
CA PHE A 41 -0.03 -9.16 -2.37
C PHE A 41 1.26 -10.00 -2.35
N ALA A 42 2.30 -9.54 -1.65
CA ALA A 42 3.48 -10.38 -1.42
C ALA A 42 3.13 -11.63 -0.59
N LEU A 43 2.31 -11.47 0.45
CA LEU A 43 1.84 -12.58 1.29
C LEU A 43 0.93 -13.54 0.53
N THR A 44 0.09 -13.08 -0.40
CA THR A 44 -0.76 -13.98 -1.22
C THR A 44 0.06 -14.83 -2.17
N MET A 45 1.18 -14.32 -2.70
CA MET A 45 2.14 -15.14 -3.45
C MET A 45 2.75 -16.21 -2.55
N ILE A 46 3.25 -15.85 -1.37
CA ILE A 46 3.83 -16.83 -0.42
C ILE A 46 2.78 -17.88 -0.02
N ARG A 47 1.55 -17.44 0.24
CA ARG A 47 0.40 -18.28 0.58
C ARG A 47 0.11 -19.34 -0.49
N ALA A 48 0.25 -19.00 -1.78
CA ALA A 48 0.00 -19.94 -2.88
C ALA A 48 0.95 -21.14 -2.86
N GLY A 49 2.16 -20.99 -2.32
CA GLY A 49 3.13 -22.09 -2.14
C GLY A 49 3.11 -22.71 -0.74
N ALA A 50 2.52 -22.03 0.24
CA ALA A 50 2.50 -22.47 1.63
C ALA A 50 1.49 -23.59 1.89
N LYS A 51 1.79 -24.45 2.89
CA LYS A 51 0.91 -25.52 3.37
C LYS A 51 0.87 -25.51 4.91
N GLY A 52 -0.13 -26.18 5.49
CA GLY A 52 -0.26 -26.36 6.94
C GLY A 52 -0.22 -25.04 7.71
N THR A 53 0.56 -25.02 8.79
CA THR A 53 0.65 -23.88 9.72
C THR A 53 1.00 -22.56 9.04
N THR A 54 1.95 -22.55 8.10
CA THR A 54 2.37 -21.33 7.41
C THR A 54 1.22 -20.70 6.62
N LYS A 55 0.46 -21.52 5.89
CA LYS A 55 -0.73 -21.05 5.14
C LYS A 55 -1.76 -20.48 6.11
N SER A 56 -2.09 -21.22 7.18
CA SER A 56 -3.08 -20.77 8.17
C SER A 56 -2.71 -19.48 8.89
N GLN A 57 -1.43 -19.24 9.17
CA GLN A 57 -0.96 -18.00 9.77
C GLN A 57 -1.14 -16.80 8.83
N ILE A 58 -0.85 -16.97 7.53
CA ILE A 58 -1.07 -15.92 6.53
C ILE A 58 -2.57 -15.64 6.38
N ASP A 59 -3.40 -16.68 6.25
CA ASP A 59 -4.85 -16.57 6.09
C ASP A 59 -5.50 -15.80 7.23
N LYS A 60 -5.04 -16.03 8.46
CA LYS A 60 -5.52 -15.31 9.64
C LYS A 60 -5.30 -13.80 9.54
N GLN A 61 -4.16 -13.38 8.98
CA GLN A 61 -3.81 -11.95 8.87
C GLN A 61 -4.58 -11.27 7.75
N ILE A 62 -4.71 -11.90 6.59
CA ILE A 62 -5.24 -11.23 5.38
C ILE A 62 -6.74 -11.47 5.15
N ALA A 63 -7.33 -12.51 5.74
CA ALA A 63 -8.65 -12.97 5.31
C ALA A 63 -9.68 -13.20 6.42
N LYS A 64 -9.29 -13.12 7.69
CA LYS A 64 -10.18 -13.29 8.87
C LYS A 64 -11.16 -14.48 8.74
N GLY A 65 -10.66 -15.62 8.26
CA GLY A 65 -11.43 -16.87 8.14
C GLY A 65 -12.28 -17.00 6.86
N ALA A 66 -11.97 -16.27 5.79
CA ALA A 66 -12.52 -16.56 4.46
C ALA A 66 -12.01 -17.91 3.91
N SER A 67 -12.73 -18.50 2.95
CA SER A 67 -12.32 -19.75 2.30
C SER A 67 -11.17 -19.54 1.32
N ASP A 68 -10.45 -20.62 1.00
CA ASP A 68 -9.28 -20.60 0.11
C ASP A 68 -9.59 -19.94 -1.25
N ASP A 69 -10.67 -20.38 -1.90
CA ASP A 69 -11.10 -19.85 -3.21
C ASP A 69 -11.47 -18.37 -3.12
N SER A 70 -12.18 -17.96 -2.06
CA SER A 70 -12.56 -16.56 -1.87
C SER A 70 -11.34 -15.65 -1.70
N ILE A 71 -10.29 -16.12 -1.03
CA ILE A 71 -9.04 -15.36 -0.86
C ILE A 71 -8.35 -15.16 -2.21
N VAL A 72 -8.24 -16.22 -3.01
CA VAL A 72 -7.61 -16.17 -4.34
C VAL A 72 -8.41 -15.25 -5.26
N ASP A 73 -9.73 -15.41 -5.32
CA ASP A 73 -10.58 -14.61 -6.20
C ASP A 73 -10.58 -13.13 -5.81
N TYR A 74 -10.67 -12.84 -4.51
CA TYR A 74 -10.65 -11.45 -4.01
C TYR A 74 -9.33 -10.76 -4.34
N TYR A 75 -8.19 -11.32 -3.95
CA TYR A 75 -6.90 -10.65 -4.13
C TYR A 75 -6.42 -10.66 -5.57
N SER A 76 -6.79 -11.66 -6.38
CA SER A 76 -6.52 -11.62 -7.82
C SER A 76 -7.34 -10.52 -8.50
N GLY A 77 -8.63 -10.40 -8.17
CA GLY A 77 -9.50 -9.32 -8.65
C GLY A 77 -8.96 -7.94 -8.26
N LEU A 78 -8.65 -7.74 -6.98
CA LEU A 78 -8.11 -6.49 -6.46
C LEU A 78 -6.77 -6.13 -7.11
N SER A 79 -5.87 -7.11 -7.30
CA SER A 79 -4.61 -6.88 -8.02
C SER A 79 -4.84 -6.40 -9.44
N GLN A 80 -5.83 -6.95 -10.16
CA GLN A 80 -6.17 -6.51 -11.51
C GLN A 80 -6.81 -5.12 -11.54
N GLU A 81 -7.66 -4.79 -10.56
CA GLU A 81 -8.28 -3.47 -10.44
C GLU A 81 -7.23 -2.39 -10.21
N VAL A 82 -6.26 -2.64 -9.32
CA VAL A 82 -5.18 -1.69 -9.06
C VAL A 82 -4.30 -1.47 -10.29
N LEU A 83 -4.00 -2.52 -11.06
CA LEU A 83 -3.23 -2.41 -12.30
C LEU A 83 -3.98 -1.68 -13.42
N LYS A 84 -5.32 -1.68 -13.38
CA LYS A 84 -6.19 -1.02 -14.37
C LYS A 84 -6.62 0.39 -13.95
N ALA A 85 -6.08 0.92 -12.85
CA ALA A 85 -6.38 2.28 -12.39
C ALA A 85 -6.20 3.29 -13.53
N SER A 86 -7.20 4.16 -13.72
CA SER A 86 -7.26 5.08 -14.85
C SER A 86 -7.76 6.47 -14.41
N ASN A 87 -8.28 7.28 -15.33
CA ASN A 87 -8.86 8.59 -15.03
C ASN A 87 -7.97 9.57 -14.23
N GLY A 88 -6.67 9.59 -14.52
CA GLY A 88 -5.72 10.49 -13.87
C GLY A 88 -5.16 9.97 -12.55
N VAL A 89 -5.47 8.74 -12.18
CA VAL A 89 -4.67 7.92 -11.26
C VAL A 89 -3.66 7.12 -12.07
N GLN A 90 -2.44 7.03 -11.56
CA GLN A 90 -1.45 6.05 -11.97
C GLN A 90 -1.07 5.30 -10.71
N SER A 91 -1.57 4.07 -10.62
CA SER A 91 -1.11 3.10 -9.63
C SER A 91 -0.28 2.06 -10.36
N ARG A 92 0.90 1.78 -9.84
CA ARG A 92 1.74 0.67 -10.32
C ARG A 92 2.09 -0.16 -9.12
N ILE A 93 1.69 -1.41 -9.16
CA ILE A 93 2.21 -2.43 -8.27
C ILE A 93 3.01 -3.36 -9.13
N ALA A 94 4.19 -3.73 -8.68
CA ALA A 94 4.75 -4.98 -9.15
C ALA A 94 5.21 -5.85 -8.00
N ASN A 95 5.02 -7.13 -8.27
CA ASN A 95 5.35 -8.24 -7.43
C ASN A 95 6.44 -9.06 -8.15
N GLY A 96 7.49 -9.39 -7.43
CA GLY A 96 8.59 -10.20 -7.91
C GLY A 96 8.84 -11.33 -6.91
N PHE A 97 8.94 -12.55 -7.42
CA PHE A 97 9.39 -13.70 -6.64
C PHE A 97 10.71 -14.18 -7.25
N PHE A 98 11.74 -14.24 -6.42
CA PHE A 98 13.10 -14.59 -6.80
C PHE A 98 13.48 -15.87 -6.07
N LEU A 99 13.92 -16.88 -6.80
CA LEU A 99 14.38 -18.15 -6.25
C LEU A 99 15.85 -18.30 -6.57
N ASN A 100 16.62 -18.86 -5.63
CA ASN A 100 18.00 -19.25 -5.90
C ASN A 100 18.04 -20.30 -7.03
N ASN A 101 18.91 -20.09 -8.01
CA ASN A 101 19.04 -20.93 -9.22
C ASN A 101 19.36 -22.41 -8.94
N ASN A 102 19.79 -22.74 -7.72
CA ASN A 102 19.99 -24.12 -7.29
C ASN A 102 18.68 -24.89 -7.06
N TYR A 103 17.53 -24.22 -7.10
CA TYR A 103 16.22 -24.80 -6.91
C TYR A 103 15.33 -24.60 -8.14
N GLN A 104 14.45 -25.56 -8.37
CA GLN A 104 13.42 -25.47 -9.41
C GLN A 104 12.11 -25.08 -8.77
N ILE A 105 11.46 -24.07 -9.34
CA ILE A 105 10.12 -23.65 -8.93
C ILE A 105 9.09 -24.68 -9.42
N GLU A 106 8.14 -25.03 -8.56
CA GLU A 106 7.03 -25.90 -8.95
C GLU A 106 6.15 -25.18 -9.98
N LYS A 107 5.90 -25.85 -11.12
CA LYS A 107 5.22 -25.24 -12.27
C LYS A 107 3.82 -24.77 -11.94
N ASP A 108 3.09 -25.51 -11.11
CA ASP A 108 1.72 -25.13 -10.72
C ASP A 108 1.74 -23.86 -9.88
N TYR A 109 2.70 -23.74 -8.96
CA TYR A 109 2.89 -22.54 -8.16
C TYR A 109 3.26 -21.33 -9.02
N GLU A 110 4.24 -21.49 -9.91
CA GLU A 110 4.66 -20.44 -10.85
C GLU A 110 3.45 -19.96 -11.69
N ASN A 111 2.68 -20.90 -12.25
CA ASN A 111 1.48 -20.60 -13.01
C ASN A 111 0.44 -19.82 -12.19
N THR A 112 0.26 -20.17 -10.91
CA THR A 112 -0.65 -19.44 -10.01
C THR A 112 -0.20 -18.00 -9.82
N ILE A 113 1.06 -17.77 -9.41
CA ILE A 113 1.52 -16.42 -9.08
C ILE A 113 1.60 -15.48 -10.30
N VAL A 114 1.95 -16.02 -11.47
CA VAL A 114 2.00 -15.24 -12.71
C VAL A 114 0.59 -14.89 -13.18
N LYS A 115 -0.34 -15.86 -13.21
CA LYS A 115 -1.69 -15.65 -13.76
C LYS A 115 -2.61 -14.89 -12.82
N LYS A 116 -2.55 -15.16 -11.52
CA LYS A 116 -3.50 -14.60 -10.54
C LYS A 116 -3.00 -13.33 -9.87
N PHE A 117 -1.69 -13.18 -9.69
CA PHE A 117 -1.10 -12.05 -8.95
C PHE A 117 -0.16 -11.18 -9.80
N SER A 118 -0.13 -11.44 -11.12
CA SER A 118 0.68 -10.69 -12.10
C SER A 118 2.14 -10.53 -11.68
N ALA A 119 2.68 -11.54 -10.99
CA ALA A 119 4.06 -11.56 -10.56
C ALA A 119 4.99 -11.71 -11.77
N LYS A 120 6.10 -10.99 -11.76
CA LYS A 120 7.19 -11.16 -12.73
C LYS A 120 8.29 -12.05 -12.15
N THR A 121 8.89 -12.90 -12.98
CA THR A 121 10.07 -13.69 -12.63
C THR A 121 11.36 -13.00 -13.10
N ILE A 122 12.42 -13.17 -12.30
CA ILE A 122 13.84 -12.73 -12.37
C ILE A 122 14.23 -11.57 -13.33
N ASN A 123 14.02 -11.64 -14.64
CA ASN A 123 14.73 -10.76 -15.59
C ASN A 123 14.05 -9.40 -15.85
N ASP A 124 12.74 -9.26 -15.60
CA ASP A 124 11.97 -8.08 -16.04
C ASP A 124 11.61 -7.09 -14.91
N PHE A 125 11.93 -7.42 -13.66
CA PHE A 125 11.43 -6.69 -12.49
C PHE A 125 12.25 -5.42 -12.19
N VAL A 126 13.58 -5.52 -12.18
CA VAL A 126 14.47 -4.47 -11.63
C VAL A 126 14.55 -3.24 -12.53
N SER A 127 14.39 -3.37 -13.86
CA SER A 127 14.51 -2.23 -14.78
C SER A 127 13.20 -1.47 -15.04
N THR A 128 12.03 -2.11 -14.84
CA THR A 128 10.78 -1.67 -15.50
C THR A 128 9.72 -1.13 -14.52
N VAL A 129 9.75 -1.53 -13.26
CA VAL A 129 8.56 -1.43 -12.39
C VAL A 129 8.28 -0.02 -11.85
N THR A 130 9.34 0.77 -11.59
CA THR A 130 9.19 2.04 -10.85
C THR A 130 9.53 3.26 -11.70
N GLU A 131 9.69 3.11 -13.02
CA GLU A 131 10.23 4.15 -13.91
C GLU A 131 11.60 4.70 -13.43
N GLY A 132 12.38 3.86 -12.73
CA GLY A 132 13.60 4.28 -12.08
C GLY A 132 13.39 5.25 -10.92
N LYS A 133 12.27 5.17 -10.19
CA LYS A 133 12.03 5.97 -8.96
C LYS A 133 12.45 5.26 -7.69
N ILE A 134 12.50 3.92 -7.72
CA ILE A 134 13.02 3.11 -6.62
C ILE A 134 14.28 2.42 -7.15
N HIS A 135 15.42 2.78 -6.57
CA HIS A 135 16.73 2.19 -6.86
C HIS A 135 17.18 1.34 -5.65
N ASP A 136 18.09 0.40 -5.89
CA ASP A 136 18.84 -0.30 -4.83
C ASP A 136 17.98 -0.98 -3.75
N MET A 137 16.81 -1.52 -4.12
CA MET A 137 15.93 -2.22 -3.18
C MET A 137 16.60 -3.42 -2.49
N LEU A 138 17.54 -4.07 -3.17
CA LEU A 138 18.27 -5.23 -2.67
C LEU A 138 19.76 -4.91 -2.70
N LYS A 139 20.38 -4.93 -1.54
CA LYS A 139 21.83 -4.92 -1.45
C LYS A 139 22.35 -6.36 -1.63
N PRO A 140 23.50 -6.57 -2.31
CA PRO A 140 24.01 -7.92 -2.58
C PRO A 140 24.24 -8.78 -1.32
N ASP A 141 24.62 -8.16 -0.21
CA ASP A 141 24.80 -8.79 1.10
C ASP A 141 23.49 -9.34 1.69
N ALA A 142 22.36 -8.65 1.46
CA ALA A 142 21.04 -9.11 1.90
C ALA A 142 20.53 -10.35 1.15
N LEU A 143 21.20 -10.74 0.06
CA LEU A 143 20.86 -11.91 -0.75
C LEU A 143 21.77 -13.11 -0.49
N GLN A 144 22.85 -12.91 0.27
CA GLN A 144 23.77 -13.97 0.62
C GLN A 144 23.02 -15.02 1.45
N ASP A 145 23.02 -16.27 0.97
CA ASP A 145 22.32 -17.43 1.55
C ASP A 145 20.78 -17.41 1.49
N ALA A 146 20.16 -16.43 0.83
CA ALA A 146 18.71 -16.42 0.64
C ALA A 146 18.26 -17.57 -0.27
N PHE A 147 17.33 -18.40 0.22
CA PHE A 147 16.67 -19.43 -0.59
C PHE A 147 15.75 -18.78 -1.64
N SER A 148 14.95 -17.80 -1.21
CA SER A 148 14.08 -17.01 -2.06
C SER A 148 13.89 -15.61 -1.49
N VAL A 149 13.47 -14.69 -2.34
CA VAL A 149 13.15 -13.30 -2.00
C VAL A 149 11.85 -12.91 -2.66
N VAL A 150 10.99 -12.22 -1.92
CA VAL A 150 9.79 -11.58 -2.47
C VAL A 150 10.02 -10.08 -2.45
N VAL A 151 9.96 -9.47 -3.63
CA VAL A 151 10.03 -8.02 -3.76
C VAL A 151 8.68 -7.52 -4.19
N ASN A 152 8.25 -6.45 -3.53
CA ASN A 152 7.05 -5.76 -3.89
C ASN A 152 7.34 -4.26 -3.92
N ALA A 153 6.87 -3.59 -4.96
CA ALA A 153 7.02 -2.16 -5.14
C ALA A 153 5.68 -1.56 -5.56
N ILE A 154 5.31 -0.46 -4.91
CA ILE A 154 4.15 0.33 -5.28
C ILE A 154 4.56 1.78 -5.58
N TYR A 155 3.96 2.33 -6.62
CA TYR A 155 4.00 3.74 -6.95
C TYR A 155 2.57 4.22 -7.15
N PHE A 156 2.21 5.31 -6.49
CA PHE A 156 0.90 5.93 -6.61
C PHE A 156 1.06 7.42 -6.88
N THR A 157 0.41 7.89 -7.94
CA THR A 157 0.20 9.32 -8.20
C THR A 157 -1.19 9.52 -8.75
N ALA A 158 -1.83 10.61 -8.36
CA ALA A 158 -3.19 10.90 -8.79
C ALA A 158 -3.41 12.41 -8.91
N LYS A 159 -4.20 12.80 -9.90
CA LYS A 159 -4.62 14.20 -10.09
C LYS A 159 -5.73 14.52 -9.09
N TRP A 160 -5.61 15.63 -8.38
CA TRP A 160 -6.70 16.16 -7.55
C TRP A 160 -7.96 16.41 -8.38
N GLN A 161 -9.15 16.14 -7.81
CA GLN A 161 -10.42 16.56 -8.41
C GLN A 161 -10.48 18.09 -8.47
N TYR A 162 -10.13 18.73 -7.36
CA TYR A 162 -10.01 20.17 -7.21
C TYR A 162 -8.55 20.53 -6.96
N GLN A 163 -7.89 21.11 -7.96
CA GLN A 163 -6.44 21.32 -7.97
C GLN A 163 -6.01 22.51 -7.10
N PHE A 164 -4.81 22.41 -6.54
CA PHE A 164 -4.12 23.53 -5.92
C PHE A 164 -3.35 24.33 -6.97
N TYR A 165 -3.47 25.65 -6.94
CA TYR A 165 -2.73 26.54 -7.83
C TYR A 165 -1.46 27.03 -7.16
N LYS A 166 -0.32 26.89 -7.84
CA LYS A 166 0.99 27.33 -7.32
C LYS A 166 1.01 28.80 -6.89
N THR A 167 0.25 29.65 -7.58
CA THR A 167 0.08 31.08 -7.24
C THR A 167 -0.56 31.31 -5.87
N SER A 168 -1.24 30.30 -5.31
CA SER A 168 -1.81 30.32 -3.97
C SER A 168 -0.89 29.72 -2.90
N ASN A 169 0.24 29.12 -3.29
CA ASN A 169 1.18 28.57 -2.31
C ASN A 169 1.80 29.72 -1.49
N THR A 170 1.96 29.48 -0.20
CA THR A 170 2.61 30.44 0.70
C THR A 170 3.60 29.73 1.60
N LYS A 171 4.73 30.39 1.88
CA LYS A 171 5.70 29.90 2.85
C LYS A 171 5.18 30.15 4.27
N ARG A 172 5.16 29.09 5.08
CA ARG A 172 4.78 29.17 6.50
C ARG A 172 5.65 28.23 7.32
N LYS A 173 5.74 28.49 8.62
CA LYS A 173 6.41 27.59 9.56
C LYS A 173 5.55 26.34 9.79
N PHE A 174 6.11 25.17 9.46
CA PHE A 174 5.60 23.87 9.91
C PHE A 174 6.34 23.44 11.18
N PHE A 175 5.58 22.96 12.17
CA PHE A 175 6.13 22.54 13.46
C PHE A 175 6.04 21.01 13.57
N SER A 176 7.21 20.34 13.58
CA SER A 176 7.28 18.93 13.98
C SER A 176 7.02 18.78 15.48
N ALA A 177 6.88 17.57 16.03
CA ALA A 177 6.60 17.37 17.46
C ALA A 177 7.58 18.15 18.37
N GLU A 178 8.89 18.10 18.10
CA GLU A 178 9.94 18.63 18.98
C GLU A 178 10.76 19.79 18.37
N GLY A 179 10.52 20.16 17.11
CA GLY A 179 11.35 21.14 16.39
C GLY A 179 11.00 22.61 16.64
N LYS A 180 11.95 23.51 16.36
CA LYS A 180 11.75 24.99 16.38
C LYS A 180 10.90 25.54 15.23
N GLY A 181 10.33 24.64 14.42
CA GLY A 181 9.60 24.95 13.20
C GLY A 181 10.54 25.20 12.01
N LYS A 182 10.14 24.74 10.82
CA LYS A 182 10.85 24.95 9.56
C LYS A 182 9.91 25.64 8.58
N GLU A 183 10.41 26.63 7.85
CA GLU A 183 9.65 27.24 6.77
C GLU A 183 9.53 26.27 5.59
N ILE A 184 8.30 25.98 5.19
CA ILE A 184 7.97 25.12 4.04
C ILE A 184 6.87 25.76 3.19
N ASP A 185 6.73 25.31 1.96
CA ASP A 185 5.62 25.72 1.10
C ASP A 185 4.33 24.98 1.49
N PHE A 186 3.30 25.75 1.86
CA PHE A 186 1.96 25.23 2.07
C PHE A 186 1.13 25.41 0.80
N MET A 187 0.46 24.33 0.37
CA MET A 187 -0.58 24.41 -0.65
C MET A 187 -1.84 25.03 -0.06
N ASN A 188 -2.41 26.05 -0.71
CA ASN A 188 -3.64 26.69 -0.25
C ASN A 188 -4.73 26.61 -1.30
N ALA A 189 -5.95 26.34 -0.86
CA ALA A 189 -7.17 26.49 -1.64
C ALA A 189 -8.09 27.48 -0.93
N ARG A 190 -8.84 28.28 -1.68
CA ARG A 190 -9.81 29.24 -1.14
C ARG A 190 -11.17 28.97 -1.77
N ARG A 191 -12.24 29.09 -0.98
CA ARG A 191 -13.65 28.93 -1.43
C ARG A 191 -13.92 27.56 -2.07
N ASP A 192 -13.32 26.52 -1.50
CA ASP A 192 -13.44 25.15 -1.98
C ASP A 192 -14.18 24.30 -0.95
N HIS A 193 -15.10 23.46 -1.40
CA HIS A 193 -15.86 22.57 -0.51
C HIS A 193 -15.10 21.25 -0.39
N ARG A 194 -14.45 21.05 0.75
CA ARG A 194 -13.76 19.80 1.09
C ARG A 194 -14.52 19.08 2.19
N LEU A 195 -14.45 17.74 2.17
CA LEU A 195 -15.01 16.92 3.23
C LEU A 195 -14.16 17.11 4.49
N TYR A 196 -14.81 17.50 5.57
CA TYR A 196 -14.17 17.82 6.84
C TYR A 196 -15.01 17.25 8.00
N ALA A 197 -14.32 16.72 9.00
CA ALA A 197 -14.88 16.32 10.28
C ALA A 197 -13.88 16.61 11.39
N GLU A 198 -14.36 16.77 12.62
CA GLU A 198 -13.51 16.89 13.80
C GLU A 198 -14.22 16.35 15.05
N ASP A 199 -13.43 15.93 16.03
CA ASP A 199 -13.87 15.62 17.38
C ASP A 199 -13.01 16.40 18.39
N ASP A 200 -13.02 16.05 19.67
CA ASP A 200 -12.27 16.76 20.71
C ASP A 200 -10.74 16.65 20.54
N ASP A 201 -10.25 15.63 19.84
CA ASP A 201 -8.83 15.30 19.74
C ASP A 201 -8.23 15.57 18.36
N MET A 202 -9.04 15.44 17.30
CA MET A 202 -8.59 15.30 15.92
C MET A 202 -9.41 16.14 14.94
N GLN A 203 -8.75 16.55 13.85
CA GLN A 203 -9.36 17.09 12.64
C GLN A 203 -9.07 16.15 11.48
N VAL A 204 -10.06 15.92 10.62
CA VAL A 204 -9.95 15.07 9.43
C VAL A 204 -10.33 15.87 8.20
N LEU A 205 -9.45 15.91 7.21
CA LEU A 205 -9.69 16.51 5.91
C LEU A 205 -9.55 15.45 4.83
N SER A 206 -10.58 15.27 4.01
CA SER A 206 -10.53 14.36 2.86
C SER A 206 -10.49 15.14 1.55
N LEU A 207 -9.44 14.89 0.76
CA LEU A 207 -9.21 15.49 -0.55
C LEU A 207 -9.41 14.44 -1.63
N THR A 208 -10.45 14.60 -2.45
CA THR A 208 -10.75 13.67 -3.53
C THR A 208 -9.82 13.83 -4.72
N TYR A 209 -9.46 12.71 -5.34
CA TYR A 209 -8.79 12.66 -6.63
C TYR A 209 -9.82 12.71 -7.78
N LYS A 210 -9.34 12.95 -9.00
CA LYS A 210 -10.18 12.98 -10.21
C LYS A 210 -10.94 11.67 -10.41
N ASP A 211 -10.29 10.56 -10.07
CA ASP A 211 -10.99 9.31 -9.80
C ASP A 211 -11.46 9.32 -8.35
N THR A 212 -12.77 9.49 -8.16
CA THR A 212 -13.38 9.64 -6.83
C THR A 212 -13.48 8.33 -6.06
N SER A 213 -13.02 7.20 -6.63
CA SER A 213 -12.78 5.97 -5.86
C SER A 213 -11.57 6.09 -4.93
N TYR A 214 -10.72 7.12 -5.11
CA TYR A 214 -9.57 7.42 -4.27
C TYR A 214 -9.73 8.78 -3.56
N ALA A 215 -9.23 8.86 -2.34
CA ALA A 215 -9.11 10.11 -1.59
C ALA A 215 -7.84 10.14 -0.74
N PHE A 216 -7.32 11.33 -0.51
CA PHE A 216 -6.24 11.58 0.45
C PHE A 216 -6.84 12.09 1.75
N ASN A 217 -6.79 11.26 2.79
CA ASN A 217 -7.30 11.58 4.11
C ASN A 217 -6.16 12.05 5.01
N ILE A 218 -6.31 13.25 5.57
CA ILE A 218 -5.34 13.86 6.49
C ILE A 218 -5.97 13.85 7.88
N PHE A 219 -5.31 13.16 8.81
CA PHE A 219 -5.66 13.12 10.21
C PHE A 219 -4.68 14.03 10.96
N LEU A 220 -5.19 15.14 11.52
CA LEU A 220 -4.40 16.14 12.22
C LEU A 220 -4.83 16.27 13.69
N PRO A 221 -3.97 15.91 14.65
CA PRO A 221 -4.24 16.15 16.07
C PRO A 221 -4.38 17.64 16.38
N LYS A 222 -5.38 18.01 17.19
CA LYS A 222 -5.58 19.39 17.66
C LYS A 222 -4.48 19.84 18.61
N LYS A 223 -3.89 18.90 19.36
CA LYS A 223 -2.73 19.13 20.23
C LYS A 223 -1.47 18.66 19.53
N ARG A 224 -0.44 19.49 19.54
CA ARG A 224 0.88 19.13 19.03
C ARG A 224 1.47 18.00 19.87
N CYS A 225 1.74 16.86 19.26
CA CYS A 225 2.30 15.69 19.91
C CYS A 225 3.21 14.91 18.95
N VAL A 226 4.00 13.98 19.49
CA VAL A 226 4.51 12.86 18.70
C VAL A 226 3.32 11.95 18.42
N ILE A 227 2.98 11.76 17.15
CA ILE A 227 1.92 10.83 16.77
C ILE A 227 2.42 9.42 17.06
N LYS A 228 1.75 8.75 18.00
CA LYS A 228 1.89 7.32 18.25
C LYS A 228 0.56 6.68 17.88
N ILE A 229 0.65 5.62 17.09
CA ILE A 229 -0.52 4.85 16.65
C ILE A 229 -0.52 3.65 17.59
N ASN A 230 -1.37 3.73 18.63
CA ASN A 230 -1.45 2.76 19.74
C ASN A 230 -2.57 1.76 19.48
#